data_AF-A0A2T6C6M1-F1
#
_entry.id   AF-A0A2T6C6M1-F1
#
_cell.length_a   1.000
_cell.length_b   1.000
_cell.length_c   1.000
_cell.angle_alpha   90.00
_cell.angle_beta   90.00
_cell.angle_gamma   90.00
#
_symmetry.space_group_name_H-M   'P 1'
#
loop_
_entity.id
_entity.type
_entity.pdbx_description
1 polymer ?
#
loop_
_entity_poly.entity_id
_entity_poly.type
_entity_poly.pdbx_seq_one_letter_code
_entity_poly.pdbx_strand_id
1 'polypeptide(L)'
;MEQLKRIIVRQIITGYVGATLLWIYYKIKGQKITYHQIMNEVNPESGFKKYYYKAYYTGFIFLMLLILVLSTLSGLNPKIYNPNK
;
A
#
# COMPACT_ATOMS: atom_id res chain seq x y z
N MET A 1 -2.86 25.34 0.65
CA MET A 1 -3.66 24.48 -0.27
C MET A 1 -2.83 23.43 -0.99
N GLU A 2 -1.68 23.78 -1.57
CA GLU A 2 -0.73 22.86 -2.22
C GLU A 2 -0.37 21.60 -1.41
N GLN A 3 -0.03 21.75 -0.13
CA GLN A 3 0.35 20.63 0.74
C GLN A 3 -0.82 19.66 1.01
N LEU A 4 -2.01 20.20 1.26
CA LEU A 4 -3.22 19.40 1.52
C LEU A 4 -3.57 18.52 0.32
N LYS A 5 -3.53 19.09 -0.90
CA LYS A 5 -3.73 18.32 -2.14
C LYS A 5 -2.71 17.18 -2.26
N ARG A 6 -1.44 17.45 -1.96
CA ARG A 6 -0.36 16.46 -2.03
C ARG A 6 -0.55 15.30 -1.06
N ILE A 7 -1.02 15.59 0.15
CA ILE A 7 -1.33 14.57 1.17
C ILE A 7 -2.52 13.71 0.72
N ILE A 8 -3.60 14.33 0.24
CA ILE A 8 -4.79 13.62 -0.24
C ILE A 8 -4.42 12.71 -1.43
N VAL A 9 -3.68 13.22 -2.41
CA VAL A 9 -3.22 12.42 -3.56
C VAL A 9 -2.37 11.23 -3.11
N ARG A 10 -1.44 11.42 -2.17
CA ARG A 10 -0.65 10.32 -1.60
C ARG A 10 -1.53 9.27 -0.93
N GLN A 11 -2.52 9.68 -0.13
CA GLN A 11 -3.43 8.75 0.54
C GLN A 11 -4.26 7.94 -0.47
N ILE A 12 -4.73 8.58 -1.54
CA ILE A 12 -5.44 7.92 -2.63
C ILE A 12 -4.53 6.87 -3.28
N ILE A 13 -3.31 7.25 -3.68
CA ILE A 13 -2.34 6.32 -4.30
C ILE A 13 -2.08 5.12 -3.39
N THR A 14 -1.81 5.34 -2.10
CA THR A 14 -1.60 4.27 -1.12
C THR A 14 -2.80 3.32 -1.04
N GLY A 15 -4.02 3.84 -1.07
CA GLY A 15 -5.24 3.05 -1.06
C GLY A 15 -5.38 2.15 -2.30
N TYR A 16 -5.12 2.69 -3.49
CA TYR A 16 -5.18 1.93 -4.76
C TYR A 16 -4.09 0.87 -4.86
N VAL A 17 -2.85 1.22 -4.51
CA VAL A 17 -1.71 0.27 -4.48
C VAL A 17 -2.03 -0.85 -3.50
N GLY A 18 -2.46 -0.48 -2.30
CA GLY A 18 -2.82 -1.42 -1.25
C GLY A 18 -3.95 -2.38 -1.64
N ALA A 19 -4.99 -1.88 -2.30
CA ALA A 19 -6.10 -2.72 -2.75
C ALA A 19 -5.70 -3.66 -3.88
N THR A 20 -4.81 -3.22 -4.78
CA THR A 20 -4.26 -4.06 -5.84
C THR A 20 -3.43 -5.19 -5.26
N LEU A 21 -2.56 -4.90 -4.28
CA LEU A 21 -1.78 -5.90 -3.56
C LEU A 21 -2.68 -6.89 -2.82
N LEU A 22 -3.72 -6.39 -2.15
CA LEU A 22 -4.68 -7.22 -1.44
C LEU A 22 -5.45 -8.14 -2.40
N TRP A 23 -5.83 -7.62 -3.57
CA TRP A 23 -6.49 -8.40 -4.62
C TRP A 23 -5.59 -9.52 -5.14
N ILE A 24 -4.32 -9.22 -5.44
CA ILE A 24 -3.32 -10.22 -5.85
C ILE A 24 -3.14 -11.28 -4.76
N TYR A 25 -2.99 -10.86 -3.50
CA TYR A 25 -2.86 -11.77 -2.36
C TYR A 25 -4.03 -12.76 -2.27
N TYR A 26 -5.26 -12.28 -2.42
CA TYR A 26 -6.44 -13.12 -2.38
C TYR A 26 -6.58 -14.02 -3.61
N LYS A 27 -6.15 -13.55 -4.79
CA LYS A 27 -6.06 -14.38 -6.00
C LYS A 27 -5.07 -15.53 -5.84
N ILE A 28 -3.90 -15.28 -5.25
CA ILE A 28 -2.89 -16.32 -4.96
C ILE A 28 -3.46 -17.34 -3.95
N LYS A 29 -4.26 -16.90 -2.98
CA LYS A 29 -4.97 -17.78 -2.04
C LYS A 29 -6.16 -18.54 -2.64
N GLY A 30 -6.47 -18.35 -3.93
CA GLY A 30 -7.63 -18.98 -4.58
C GLY A 30 -8.99 -18.42 -4.16
N GLN A 31 -9.04 -17.27 -3.47
CA GLN A 31 -10.28 -16.64 -3.09
C GLN A 31 -10.89 -15.84 -4.25
N LYS A 32 -12.19 -16.02 -4.49
CA LYS A 32 -12.96 -15.25 -5.48
C LYS A 32 -13.36 -13.89 -4.89
N ILE A 33 -12.39 -13.01 -4.63
CA ILE A 33 -12.64 -11.62 -4.29
C ILE A 33 -12.40 -10.73 -5.50
N THR A 34 -13.27 -9.74 -5.69
CA THR A 34 -13.14 -8.73 -6.73
C THR A 34 -12.51 -7.46 -6.17
N TYR A 35 -11.86 -6.69 -7.03
CA TYR A 35 -11.35 -5.37 -6.66
C TYR A 35 -12.46 -4.45 -6.14
N HIS A 36 -13.66 -4.55 -6.72
CA HIS A 36 -14.84 -3.80 -6.30
C HIS A 36 -15.23 -4.11 -4.85
N GLN A 37 -15.24 -5.38 -4.46
CA GLN A 37 -15.48 -5.79 -3.07
C GLN A 37 -14.43 -5.21 -2.12
N ILE A 38 -13.15 -5.20 -2.50
CA ILE A 38 -12.09 -4.66 -1.66
C ILE A 38 -12.28 -3.15 -1.40
N MET A 39 -12.74 -2.40 -2.41
CA MET A 39 -12.94 -0.95 -2.31
C MET A 39 -14.24 -0.54 -1.63
N ASN A 40 -15.30 -1.34 -1.77
CA ASN A 40 -16.67 -0.92 -1.48
C ASN A 40 -17.43 -1.82 -0.50
N GLU A 41 -16.92 -3.01 -0.16
CA GLU A 41 -17.60 -3.87 0.82
C GLU A 41 -17.56 -3.21 2.19
N VAL A 42 -18.74 -2.92 2.73
CA VAL A 42 -18.96 -2.34 4.06
C VAL A 42 -19.35 -3.47 5.00
N ASN A 43 -18.74 -3.52 6.18
CA ASN A 43 -19.16 -4.46 7.21
C ASN A 43 -20.51 -3.98 7.77
N PRO A 44 -21.59 -4.77 7.67
CA PRO A 44 -22.91 -4.37 8.15
C PRO A 44 -22.95 -4.12 9.67
N GLU A 45 -22.06 -4.73 10.45
CA GLU A 45 -22.03 -4.58 11.91
C GLU A 45 -21.41 -3.25 12.36
N SER A 46 -20.48 -2.71 11.57
CA SER A 46 -19.71 -1.53 11.96
C SER A 46 -19.92 -0.32 11.05
N GLY A 47 -20.53 -0.50 9.88
CA GLY A 47 -20.70 0.55 8.87
C GLY A 47 -19.38 0.98 8.20
N PHE A 48 -18.25 0.38 8.56
CA PHE A 48 -16.94 0.69 7.97
C PHE A 48 -16.61 -0.20 6.79
N LYS A 49 -15.84 0.34 5.85
CA LYS A 49 -15.32 -0.42 4.71
C LYS A 49 -14.43 -1.57 5.21
N LYS A 50 -14.90 -2.80 5.02
CA LYS A 50 -14.35 -4.05 5.57
C LYS A 50 -12.90 -4.30 5.18
N TYR A 51 -12.56 -4.08 3.91
CA TYR A 51 -11.21 -4.32 3.40
C TYR A 51 -10.38 -3.05 3.21
N TYR A 52 -10.99 -1.87 3.31
CA TYR A 52 -10.30 -0.61 3.03
C TYR A 52 -9.12 -0.36 3.97
N TYR A 53 -9.31 -0.59 5.28
CA TYR A 53 -8.21 -0.48 6.24
C TYR A 53 -7.10 -1.47 5.94
N LYS A 54 -7.46 -2.74 5.67
CA LYS A 54 -6.49 -3.79 5.34
C LYS A 54 -5.70 -3.45 4.07
N ALA A 55 -6.37 -2.96 3.03
CA ALA A 55 -5.76 -2.47 1.82
C ALA A 55 -4.82 -1.29 2.11
N TYR A 56 -5.28 -0.28 2.84
CA TYR A 56 -4.48 0.91 3.17
C TYR A 56 -3.18 0.56 3.90
N TYR A 57 -3.24 -0.27 4.95
CA TYR A 57 -2.04 -0.71 5.67
C TYR A 57 -1.10 -1.56 4.80
N THR A 58 -1.65 -2.42 3.94
CA THR A 58 -0.85 -3.21 2.98
C THR A 58 -0.10 -2.30 2.01
N GLY A 59 -0.77 -1.27 1.47
CA GLY A 59 -0.15 -0.28 0.60
C GLY A 59 0.92 0.55 1.30
N PHE A 60 0.67 0.95 2.54
CA PHE A 60 1.63 1.73 3.34
C PHE A 60 2.91 0.94 3.64
N ILE A 61 2.78 -0.33 4.06
CA ILE A 61 3.93 -1.22 4.30
C ILE A 61 4.73 -1.44 3.02
N PHE A 62 4.05 -1.68 1.90
CA PHE A 62 4.71 -1.86 0.61
C PHE A 62 5.47 -0.61 0.18
N LEU A 63 4.90 0.58 0.33
CA LEU A 63 5.58 1.85 0.03
C LEU A 63 6.80 2.07 0.92
N MET A 64 6.70 1.77 2.22
CA MET A 64 7.84 1.82 3.14
C MET A 64 8.99 0.90 2.68
N LEU A 65 8.67 -0.35 2.33
CA LEU A 65 9.66 -1.31 1.81
C LEU A 65 10.26 -0.84 0.48
N LEU A 66 9.43 -0.32 -0.43
CA LEU A 66 9.88 0.21 -1.72
C LEU A 66 10.87 1.37 -1.52
N ILE A 67 10.56 2.31 -0.63
CA ILE A 67 11.45 3.43 -0.30
C ILE A 67 12.76 2.91 0.28
N LEU A 68 12.71 1.91 1.15
CA LEU A 68 13.90 1.30 1.76
C LEU A 68 14.79 0.64 0.68
N VAL A 69 14.20 -0.16 -0.20
CA VAL A 69 14.90 -0.80 -1.32
C VAL A 69 15.51 0.24 -2.26
N LEU A 70 14.75 1.26 -2.66
CA LEU A 70 15.24 2.33 -3.52
C LEU A 70 16.38 3.11 -2.85
N SER A 71 16.29 3.38 -1.54
CA SER A 71 17.34 4.08 -0.79
C SER A 71 18.63 3.26 -0.72
N THR A 72 18.52 1.93 -0.63
CA THR A 72 19.67 1.02 -0.69
C THR A 72 20.27 0.98 -2.10
N LEU A 73 19.46 0.84 -3.15
CA LEU A 73 19.92 0.76 -4.54
C LEU A 73 20.54 2.06 -5.05
N SER A 74 20.00 3.20 -4.64
CA SER A 74 20.52 4.53 -5.02
C SER A 74 21.75 4.96 -4.23
N GLY A 75 22.22 4.14 -3.27
CA GLY A 75 23.37 4.48 -2.43
C GLY A 75 23.13 5.68 -1.49
N LEU A 76 21.88 6.15 -1.35
CA LEU A 76 21.49 7.25 -0.45
C LEU A 76 21.63 6.89 1.03
N ASN A 77 21.91 5.62 1.36
CA ASN A 77 22.21 5.17 2.71
C ASN A 77 23.68 4.68 2.84
N PRO A 78 24.62 5.57 3.24
CA PRO A 78 26.04 5.23 3.35
C PRO A 78 26.35 4.22 4.47
N LYS A 79 25.39 3.87 5.34
CA LYS A 79 25.56 2.81 6.36
C LYS A 79 25.33 1.39 5.84
N ILE A 80 24.65 1.23 4.70
CA ILE A 80 24.30 -0.09 4.13
C ILE A 80 25.11 -0.37 2.86
N TYR A 81 25.43 0.66 2.08
CA TYR A 81 26.22 0.50 0.86
C TYR A 81 27.63 1.04 1.05
N ASN A 82 28.59 0.13 1.28
CA ASN A 82 30.00 0.44 1.17
C ASN A 82 30.57 -0.32 -0.05
N PRO A 83 30.80 0.33 -1.19
CA PRO A 83 31.36 -0.34 -2.37
C PRO A 83 32.84 -0.73 -2.20
N ASN A 84 33.50 -0.31 -1.11
CA ASN A 84 34.94 -0.49 -0.84
C ASN A 84 35.24 -1.31 0.44
N LYS A 85 34.28 -2.05 1.01
CA LYS A 85 34.52 -3.06 2.06
C LYS A 85 33.84 -4.37 1.71
#